data_AF-A0A259H7H2-F1
#
_entry.id   AF-A0A259H7H2-F1
#
_cell.length_a   1.000
_cell.length_b   1.000
_cell.length_c   1.000
_cell.angle_alpha   90.00
_cell.angle_beta   90.00
_cell.angle_gamma   90.00
#
_symmetry.space_group_name_H-M   'P 1'
#
loop_
_entity.id
_entity.type
_entity.pdbx_description
1 polymer ?
#
loop_
_entity_poly.entity_id
_entity_poly.type
_entity_poly.pdbx_seq_one_letter_code
_entity_poly.pdbx_strand_id
1 'polypeptide(L)'
;QSDHHYRYIINYKETLIPQYVNEHTDTIKWDLLNNQQFNNVQHFEAHIHLPEQLNKTNIQVSFSSGHPEVKWINDQYFTFNADDFYITDQILTLSYPKGLMGQTNNPALTAKNTKPFAGSEKLDSLIYWQFVILCLYIVFLYYTARQYGSFAAIGSIPVRYEPPEGISLLQSGYIIDEKNNAQDFLAAVIELASMGYLHIKMMNESYAKDLMYLEKTDKDPDPLTVDQNYLLNRILFLEGDVTQVSSAKKTFFGKFQALNSQLRDGLKLKGILHFDIKIAQRSFIVKSYLAALPVFAFFTYTTFIFYDYKFAGIMIAFMLFFIIYAIGAALGGKDAKMGVYALYFMLLFPFIVLAGSLKVLLVGPMFALPVISLTISYFYRKISHLTGKGLKTYKELLGYKEFVERTELPRLEHLLKDHPEHIEKSLSYALIFTTIKHKFMSKF
;
A
#
# COMPACT_ATOMS: atom_id res chain seq x y z
N GLN A 1 43.56 -42.03 57.07
CA GLN A 1 42.41 -41.15 56.78
C GLN A 1 41.18 -41.85 57.32
N SER A 2 40.46 -41.24 58.24
CA SER A 2 39.18 -41.76 58.73
C SER A 2 38.11 -41.51 57.67
N ASP A 3 37.63 -42.56 57.02
CA ASP A 3 36.44 -42.49 56.17
C ASP A 3 35.23 -42.25 57.06
N HIS A 4 34.80 -40.99 57.12
CA HIS A 4 33.56 -40.62 57.77
C HIS A 4 32.41 -40.90 56.80
N HIS A 5 31.70 -42.02 57.02
CA HIS A 5 30.43 -42.28 56.35
C HIS A 5 29.33 -41.45 57.01
N TYR A 6 28.74 -40.53 56.26
CA TYR A 6 27.60 -39.73 56.70
C TYR A 6 26.31 -40.31 56.12
N ARG A 7 25.34 -40.63 56.97
CA ARG A 7 23.99 -41.01 56.57
C ARG A 7 23.08 -39.80 56.65
N TYR A 8 22.49 -39.42 55.52
CA TYR A 8 21.46 -38.38 55.45
C TYR A 8 20.10 -39.03 55.24
N ILE A 9 19.08 -38.59 55.98
CA ILE A 9 17.69 -38.99 55.78
C ILE A 9 16.91 -37.72 55.46
N ILE A 10 16.35 -37.65 54.26
CA ILE A 10 15.59 -36.50 53.78
C ILE A 10 14.13 -36.95 53.62
N ASN A 11 13.27 -36.46 54.51
CA ASN A 11 11.82 -36.68 54.43
C ASN A 11 11.16 -35.38 54.01
N TYR A 12 10.48 -35.39 52.87
CA TYR A 12 9.77 -34.22 52.38
C TYR A 12 8.50 -34.62 51.63
N LYS A 13 7.53 -33.70 51.63
CA LYS A 13 6.27 -33.84 50.90
C LYS A 13 6.23 -32.74 49.86
N GLU A 14 6.26 -33.10 48.59
CA GLU A 14 6.27 -32.15 47.49
C GLU A 14 4.97 -32.23 46.69
N THR A 15 4.47 -31.07 46.26
CA THR A 15 3.33 -30.99 45.34
C THR A 15 3.87 -30.83 43.93
N LEU A 16 3.96 -31.94 43.21
CA LEU A 16 4.49 -31.95 41.85
C LEU A 16 3.41 -31.63 40.84
N ILE A 17 3.75 -30.75 39.90
CA ILE A 17 2.86 -30.35 38.82
C ILE A 17 3.11 -31.28 37.62
N PRO A 18 2.08 -31.99 37.15
CA PRO A 18 2.17 -32.80 35.94
C PRO A 18 2.41 -31.95 34.69
N GLN A 19 3.27 -32.46 33.81
CA GLN A 19 3.59 -31.91 32.51
C GLN A 19 2.90 -32.73 31.43
N TYR A 20 2.18 -32.02 30.55
CA TYR A 20 1.55 -32.60 29.37
C TYR A 20 2.62 -32.96 28.32
N VAL A 21 2.69 -34.22 27.94
CA VAL A 21 3.69 -34.69 26.95
C VAL A 21 3.04 -35.18 25.66
N ASN A 22 1.92 -35.92 25.71
CA ASN A 22 1.27 -36.51 24.53
C ASN A 22 -0.26 -36.65 24.67
N GLU A 23 -0.97 -36.96 23.57
CA GLU A 23 -2.45 -37.05 23.53
C GLU A 23 -3.08 -38.06 24.51
N HIS A 24 -2.31 -39.03 25.02
CA HIS A 24 -2.82 -40.15 25.83
C HIS A 24 -2.24 -40.26 27.25
N THR A 25 -1.15 -39.56 27.59
CA THR A 25 -0.46 -39.72 28.89
C THR A 25 0.02 -38.39 29.49
N ASP A 26 -0.14 -38.27 30.81
CA ASP A 26 0.42 -37.19 31.62
C ASP A 26 1.69 -37.69 32.31
N THR A 27 2.69 -36.81 32.47
CA THR A 27 3.97 -37.19 33.10
C THR A 27 4.32 -36.28 34.27
N ILE A 28 4.87 -36.84 35.34
CA ILE A 28 5.48 -36.09 36.43
C ILE A 28 6.98 -36.33 36.40
N LYS A 29 7.75 -35.25 36.34
CA LYS A 29 9.21 -35.27 36.45
C LYS A 29 9.60 -34.78 37.83
N TRP A 30 10.29 -35.63 38.59
CA TRP A 30 10.70 -35.33 39.95
C TRP A 30 12.22 -35.48 40.11
N ASP A 31 12.87 -34.41 40.53
CA ASP A 31 14.25 -34.46 41.04
C ASP A 31 14.22 -34.81 42.53
N LEU A 32 14.59 -36.05 42.86
CA LEU A 32 14.50 -36.59 44.22
C LEU A 32 15.50 -35.95 45.20
N LEU A 33 16.56 -35.32 44.69
CA LEU A 33 17.59 -34.66 45.50
C LEU A 33 17.34 -33.15 45.66
N ASN A 34 16.25 -32.62 45.06
CA ASN A 34 15.82 -31.23 45.14
C ASN A 34 17.00 -30.24 45.00
N ASN A 35 17.82 -30.44 43.96
CA ASN A 35 18.97 -29.59 43.66
C ASN A 35 20.07 -29.49 44.76
N GLN A 36 20.07 -30.38 45.77
CA GLN A 36 21.14 -30.41 46.77
C GLN A 36 22.39 -31.10 46.21
N GLN A 37 23.51 -30.39 46.26
CA GLN A 37 24.79 -30.90 45.77
C GLN A 37 25.47 -31.77 46.84
N PHE A 38 25.13 -33.05 46.85
CA PHE A 38 25.99 -34.06 47.45
C PHE A 38 27.12 -34.36 46.47
N ASN A 39 28.34 -34.53 46.96
CA ASN A 39 29.46 -35.00 46.14
C ASN A 39 29.66 -36.49 46.46
N ASN A 40 29.44 -37.35 45.46
CA ASN A 40 29.69 -38.80 45.51
C ASN A 40 28.80 -39.58 46.51
N VAL A 41 27.62 -40.04 46.05
CA VAL A 41 26.69 -40.86 46.84
C VAL A 41 26.94 -42.34 46.58
N GLN A 42 27.48 -43.06 47.57
CA GLN A 42 27.80 -44.49 47.47
C GLN A 42 26.55 -45.39 47.42
N HIS A 43 25.51 -45.02 48.18
CA HIS A 43 24.25 -45.76 48.24
C HIS A 43 23.07 -44.80 48.36
N PHE A 44 22.08 -44.96 47.49
CA PHE A 44 20.84 -44.19 47.49
C PHE A 44 19.65 -45.14 47.61
N GLU A 45 18.79 -44.88 48.60
CA GLU A 45 17.54 -45.59 48.82
C GLU A 45 16.42 -44.55 48.89
N ALA A 46 15.39 -44.72 48.07
CA ALA A 46 14.22 -43.85 48.04
C ALA A 46 12.94 -44.64 48.35
N HIS A 47 12.12 -44.05 49.21
CA HIS A 47 10.81 -44.56 49.60
C HIS A 47 9.73 -43.61 49.09
N ILE A 48 8.94 -44.03 48.10
CA ILE A 48 7.98 -43.15 47.42
C ILE A 48 6.56 -43.61 47.70
N HIS A 49 5.78 -42.70 48.30
CA HIS A 49 4.34 -42.84 48.50
C HIS A 49 3.57 -42.04 47.45
N LEU A 50 2.72 -42.75 46.71
CA LEU A 50 1.85 -42.20 45.68
C LEU A 50 0.49 -41.76 46.28
N PRO A 51 -0.17 -40.77 45.70
CA PRO A 51 -1.53 -40.38 46.07
C PRO A 51 -2.54 -41.46 45.69
N GLU A 52 -3.72 -41.45 46.33
CA GLU A 52 -4.75 -42.52 46.17
C GLU A 52 -5.21 -42.76 44.72
N GLN A 53 -5.02 -41.77 43.85
CA GLN A 53 -5.42 -41.79 42.44
C GLN A 53 -4.43 -42.56 41.54
N LEU A 54 -3.23 -42.86 42.04
CA LEU A 54 -2.09 -43.42 41.31
C LEU A 54 -1.68 -44.76 41.94
N ASN A 55 -1.73 -45.84 41.14
CA ASN A 55 -1.47 -47.21 41.55
C ASN A 55 -0.46 -47.91 40.61
N LYS A 56 0.10 -49.04 41.05
CA LYS A 56 1.04 -49.87 40.26
C LYS A 56 0.59 -50.20 38.83
N THR A 57 -0.72 -50.37 38.60
CA THR A 57 -1.26 -50.76 37.28
C THR A 57 -1.44 -49.60 36.31
N ASN A 58 -1.47 -48.36 36.82
CA ASN A 58 -1.74 -47.15 36.02
C ASN A 58 -0.53 -46.22 35.91
N ILE A 59 0.64 -46.63 36.41
CA ILE A 59 1.88 -45.86 36.34
C ILE A 59 2.98 -46.67 35.67
N GLN A 60 3.70 -46.01 34.76
CA GLN A 60 4.99 -46.45 34.28
C GLN A 60 6.08 -45.58 34.90
N VAL A 61 6.99 -46.21 35.66
CA VAL A 61 8.13 -45.56 36.29
C VAL A 61 9.34 -45.67 35.37
N SER A 62 9.96 -44.54 35.02
CA SER A 62 11.21 -44.49 34.26
C SER A 62 12.21 -43.50 34.87
N PHE A 63 13.49 -43.77 34.65
CA PHE A 63 14.60 -42.96 35.13
C PHE A 63 15.36 -42.40 33.92
N SER A 64 15.85 -41.16 33.98
CA SER A 64 16.57 -40.53 32.86
C SER A 64 17.97 -41.11 32.65
N SER A 65 18.59 -41.70 33.68
CA SER A 65 19.76 -42.55 33.53
C SER A 65 19.71 -43.69 34.56
N GLY A 66 20.22 -44.87 34.18
CA GLY A 66 20.13 -46.09 35.00
C GLY A 66 18.76 -46.81 34.94
N HIS A 67 18.76 -48.07 35.37
CA HIS A 67 17.56 -48.90 35.52
C HIS A 67 17.56 -49.58 36.90
N PRO A 68 17.43 -48.81 38.00
CA PRO A 68 17.35 -49.40 39.32
C PRO A 68 16.11 -50.30 39.42
N GLU A 69 16.25 -51.43 40.12
CA GLU A 69 15.14 -52.36 40.31
C GLU A 69 14.10 -51.74 41.25
N VAL A 70 12.88 -51.54 40.76
CA VAL A 70 11.76 -51.00 41.54
C VAL A 70 11.02 -52.11 42.25
N LYS A 71 11.05 -52.10 43.59
CA LYS A 71 10.34 -53.05 44.45
C LYS A 71 9.07 -52.42 45.00
N TRP A 72 7.93 -52.95 44.58
CA TRP A 72 6.62 -52.52 45.06
C TRP A 72 6.28 -53.25 46.36
N ILE A 73 6.02 -52.50 47.43
CA ILE A 73 5.62 -53.03 48.73
C ILE A 73 4.08 -53.12 48.82
N ASN A 74 3.37 -52.16 48.23
CA ASN A 74 1.92 -52.21 47.99
C ASN A 74 1.56 -51.40 46.73
N ASP A 75 0.27 -51.27 46.39
CA ASP A 75 -0.15 -50.61 45.14
C ASP A 75 0.20 -49.11 45.04
N GLN A 76 0.54 -48.45 46.15
CA GLN A 76 0.82 -47.01 46.24
C GLN A 76 2.21 -46.70 46.81
N TYR A 77 3.01 -47.73 47.10
CA TYR A 77 4.30 -47.59 47.77
C TYR A 77 5.34 -48.47 47.12
N PHE A 78 6.40 -47.83 46.63
CA PHE A 78 7.53 -48.52 46.04
C PHE A 78 8.85 -47.96 46.55
N THR A 79 9.86 -48.81 46.51
CA THR A 79 11.24 -48.48 46.87
C THR A 79 12.17 -48.86 45.75
N PHE A 80 13.27 -48.14 45.64
CA PHE A 80 14.36 -48.51 44.74
C PHE A 80 15.69 -48.10 45.37
N ASN A 81 16.71 -48.91 45.08
CA ASN A 81 18.05 -48.73 45.58
C ASN A 81 19.01 -48.59 44.39
N ALA A 82 19.99 -47.71 44.51
CA ALA A 82 21.03 -47.52 43.51
C ALA A 82 22.39 -47.35 44.19
N ASP A 83 23.37 -48.11 43.71
CA ASP A 83 24.78 -48.07 44.14
C ASP A 83 25.61 -47.24 43.16
N ASP A 84 26.64 -46.53 43.66
CA ASP A 84 27.53 -45.65 42.87
C ASP A 84 26.78 -44.59 42.02
N PHE A 85 25.99 -43.76 42.72
CA PHE A 85 25.04 -42.83 42.12
C PHE A 85 25.73 -41.53 41.64
N TYR A 86 25.87 -41.36 40.31
CA TYR A 86 26.35 -40.11 39.71
C TYR A 86 25.22 -39.07 39.64
N ILE A 87 25.45 -37.92 40.27
CA ILE A 87 24.40 -37.01 40.77
C ILE A 87 23.82 -36.07 39.70
N THR A 88 24.32 -36.11 38.46
CA THR A 88 24.15 -34.94 37.61
C THR A 88 22.87 -34.88 36.77
N ASP A 89 22.11 -35.96 36.53
CA ASP A 89 20.87 -35.87 35.73
C ASP A 89 19.94 -37.09 35.88
N GLN A 90 19.38 -37.32 37.08
CA GLN A 90 18.38 -38.38 37.30
C GLN A 90 17.03 -37.85 37.77
N ILE A 91 16.19 -37.54 36.79
CA ILE A 91 14.79 -37.17 36.96
C ILE A 91 13.95 -38.45 36.96
N LEU A 92 13.27 -38.72 38.08
CA LEU A 92 12.24 -39.75 38.14
C LEU A 92 11.05 -39.29 37.29
N THR A 93 10.70 -40.06 36.27
CA THR A 93 9.56 -39.79 35.40
C THR A 93 8.45 -40.81 35.66
N LEU A 94 7.32 -40.32 36.20
CA LEU A 94 6.11 -41.11 36.40
C LEU A 94 5.13 -40.80 35.27
N SER A 95 4.80 -41.78 34.44
CA SER A 95 3.84 -41.62 33.33
C SER A 95 2.54 -42.34 33.65
N TYR A 96 1.38 -41.68 33.48
CA TYR A 96 0.06 -42.25 33.80
C TYR A 96 -1.03 -41.77 32.81
N PRO A 97 -2.18 -42.46 32.73
CA PRO A 97 -3.28 -42.07 31.83
C PRO A 97 -3.80 -40.66 32.08
N LYS A 98 -4.06 -39.94 30.99
CA LYS A 98 -4.50 -38.55 31.01
C LYS A 98 -5.77 -38.33 31.86
N GLY A 99 -5.77 -37.29 32.68
CA GLY A 99 -6.98 -36.81 33.39
C GLY A 99 -7.27 -37.47 34.74
N LEU A 100 -6.49 -38.45 35.19
CA LEU A 100 -6.65 -39.11 36.49
C LEU A 100 -6.47 -38.17 37.69
N MET A 101 -5.64 -37.14 37.54
CA MET A 101 -5.33 -36.17 38.61
C MET A 101 -6.14 -34.86 38.48
N GLY A 102 -7.28 -34.87 37.75
CA GLY A 102 -8.21 -33.72 37.69
C GLY A 102 -7.68 -32.47 36.96
N GLN A 103 -6.69 -32.62 36.07
CA GLN A 103 -5.96 -31.52 35.43
C GLN A 103 -6.74 -30.77 34.34
N THR A 104 -7.91 -31.25 33.93
CA THR A 104 -8.67 -30.67 32.82
C THR A 104 -9.21 -29.27 33.11
N ASN A 105 -9.24 -28.82 34.37
CA ASN A 105 -9.90 -27.55 34.74
C ASN A 105 -9.05 -26.59 35.60
N ASN A 106 -7.73 -26.80 35.77
CA ASN A 106 -6.93 -25.94 36.65
C ASN A 106 -5.97 -25.01 35.87
N PRO A 107 -6.35 -23.73 35.65
CA PRO A 107 -5.59 -22.76 34.83
C PRO A 107 -4.22 -22.37 35.42
N ALA A 108 -3.89 -22.83 36.63
CA ALA A 108 -2.57 -22.65 37.23
C ALA A 108 -1.48 -23.55 36.61
N LEU A 109 -1.85 -24.67 35.97
CA LEU A 109 -0.89 -25.65 35.44
C LEU A 109 -0.43 -25.30 34.02
N THR A 110 -1.25 -24.60 33.22
CA THR A 110 -0.86 -23.97 31.95
C THR A 110 0.03 -22.75 32.16
N ALA A 111 0.11 -22.21 33.38
CA ALA A 111 0.76 -20.93 33.65
C ALA A 111 2.29 -20.95 33.81
N LYS A 112 2.89 -22.12 34.08
CA LYS A 112 4.35 -22.17 34.34
C LYS A 112 5.20 -22.42 33.10
N ASN A 113 4.65 -23.06 32.06
CA ASN A 113 5.37 -23.36 30.81
C ASN A 113 4.98 -22.46 29.63
N THR A 114 3.95 -21.66 29.79
CA THR A 114 3.66 -20.51 28.94
C THR A 114 3.29 -19.41 29.90
N LYS A 115 4.05 -18.30 29.98
CA LYS A 115 3.62 -17.11 30.73
C LYS A 115 2.20 -16.77 30.25
N PRO A 116 1.12 -17.02 31.03
CA PRO A 116 -0.18 -16.58 30.61
C PRO A 116 -0.23 -15.14 31.09
N PHE A 117 0.16 -14.24 30.19
CA PHE A 117 -0.22 -12.86 30.35
C PHE A 117 -1.75 -12.84 30.47
N ALA A 118 -2.24 -12.45 31.65
CA ALA A 118 -3.66 -12.43 31.98
C ALA A 118 -4.42 -11.64 30.92
N GLY A 119 -5.13 -12.34 30.03
CA GLY A 119 -5.89 -11.73 28.92
C GLY A 119 -5.92 -12.50 27.60
N SER A 120 -5.51 -13.77 27.53
CA SER A 120 -5.32 -14.51 26.26
C SER A 120 -6.52 -14.47 25.31
N GLU A 121 -7.77 -14.57 25.79
CA GLU A 121 -8.94 -14.47 24.88
C GLU A 121 -9.20 -13.04 24.36
N LYS A 122 -8.86 -12.01 25.13
CA LYS A 122 -8.96 -10.60 24.69
C LYS A 122 -7.78 -10.18 23.81
N LEU A 123 -6.61 -10.79 23.98
CA LEU A 123 -5.41 -10.50 23.22
C LEU A 123 -5.40 -11.14 21.83
N ASP A 124 -6.00 -12.32 21.63
CA ASP A 124 -6.14 -12.89 20.29
C ASP A 124 -6.93 -11.96 19.35
N SER A 125 -7.89 -11.20 19.89
CA SER A 125 -8.61 -10.17 19.12
C SER A 125 -7.70 -9.03 18.64
N LEU A 126 -6.65 -8.68 19.41
CA LEU A 126 -5.72 -7.58 19.09
C LEU A 126 -4.89 -7.87 17.83
N ILE A 127 -4.70 -9.13 17.46
CA ILE A 127 -4.05 -9.50 16.20
C ILE A 127 -4.88 -9.04 14.99
N TYR A 128 -6.21 -8.97 15.12
CA TYR A 128 -7.07 -8.54 14.02
C TYR A 128 -7.19 -7.01 13.91
N TRP A 129 -6.94 -6.27 14.99
CA TRP A 129 -6.96 -4.79 14.99
C TRP A 129 -5.93 -4.19 14.04
N GLN A 130 -4.85 -4.91 13.76
CA GLN A 130 -3.84 -4.48 12.81
C GLN A 130 -4.40 -4.36 11.38
N PHE A 131 -5.38 -5.19 11.00
CA PHE A 131 -6.05 -5.10 9.70
C PHE A 131 -6.97 -3.87 9.66
N VAL A 132 -7.65 -3.56 10.77
CA VAL A 132 -8.49 -2.35 10.88
C VAL A 132 -7.62 -1.11 10.69
N ILE A 133 -6.48 -1.04 11.37
CA ILE A 133 -5.53 0.08 11.24
C ILE A 133 -4.95 0.14 9.82
N LEU A 134 -4.61 -0.99 9.21
CA LEU A 134 -4.14 -1.04 7.83
C LEU A 134 -5.21 -0.55 6.84
N CYS A 135 -6.47 -0.94 7.01
CA CYS A 135 -7.59 -0.46 6.21
C CYS A 135 -7.77 1.06 6.38
N LEU A 136 -7.75 1.58 7.61
CA LEU A 136 -7.81 3.01 7.87
C LEU A 136 -6.66 3.78 7.20
N TYR A 137 -5.45 3.21 7.21
CA TYR A 137 -4.30 3.78 6.54
C TYR A 137 -4.47 3.80 5.00
N ILE A 138 -5.00 2.74 4.39
CA ILE A 138 -5.31 2.70 2.95
C ILE A 138 -6.36 3.78 2.60
N VAL A 139 -7.39 3.93 3.43
CA VAL A 139 -8.41 4.98 3.28
C VAL A 139 -7.78 6.37 3.39
N PHE A 140 -6.90 6.58 4.36
CA PHE A 140 -6.13 7.82 4.49
C PHE A 140 -5.31 8.12 3.22
N LEU A 141 -4.58 7.13 2.68
CA LEU A 141 -3.82 7.29 1.43
C LEU A 141 -4.71 7.65 0.26
N TYR A 142 -5.90 7.03 0.15
CA TYR A 142 -6.88 7.36 -0.88
C TYR A 142 -7.32 8.84 -0.80
N TYR A 143 -7.68 9.33 0.38
CA TYR A 143 -8.06 10.74 0.58
C TYR A 143 -6.90 11.69 0.27
N THR A 144 -5.69 11.33 0.68
CA THR A 144 -4.51 12.17 0.49
C THR A 144 -4.13 12.23 -1.00
N ALA A 145 -4.12 11.09 -1.67
CA ALA A 145 -3.88 11.01 -3.11
C ALA A 145 -4.92 11.81 -3.92
N ARG A 146 -6.18 11.84 -3.47
CA ARG A 146 -7.23 12.66 -4.08
C ARG A 146 -6.94 14.16 -3.97
N GLN A 147 -6.40 14.63 -2.85
CA GLN A 147 -6.02 16.05 -2.71
C GLN A 147 -4.88 16.45 -3.65
N TYR A 148 -3.95 15.53 -3.93
CA TYR A 148 -2.80 15.78 -4.82
C TYR A 148 -3.11 15.59 -6.31
N GLY A 149 -4.36 15.33 -6.68
CA GLY A 149 -4.74 15.20 -8.09
C GLY A 149 -4.59 13.79 -8.64
N SER A 150 -4.94 12.75 -7.89
CA SER A 150 -4.94 11.38 -8.44
C SER A 150 -6.10 11.16 -9.43
N PHE A 151 -5.81 10.55 -10.58
CA PHE A 151 -6.85 10.10 -11.54
C PHE A 151 -7.83 9.09 -10.92
N ALA A 152 -7.46 8.41 -9.83
CA ALA A 152 -8.38 7.57 -9.06
C ALA A 152 -9.58 8.33 -8.46
N ALA A 153 -9.51 9.67 -8.41
CA ALA A 153 -10.59 10.52 -7.95
C ALA A 153 -11.62 10.88 -9.04
N ILE A 154 -11.34 10.58 -10.31
CA ILE A 154 -12.32 10.71 -11.38
C ILE A 154 -13.34 9.57 -11.19
N GLY A 155 -14.38 9.84 -10.41
CA GLY A 155 -15.54 8.96 -10.31
C GLY A 155 -16.35 8.94 -11.60
N SER A 156 -17.67 8.74 -11.49
CA SER A 156 -18.56 8.83 -12.64
C SER A 156 -18.45 10.19 -13.35
N ILE A 157 -18.40 10.17 -14.67
CA ILE A 157 -18.34 11.35 -15.53
C ILE A 157 -19.78 11.70 -15.91
N PRO A 158 -20.38 12.76 -15.34
CA PRO A 158 -21.71 13.19 -15.74
C PRO A 158 -21.65 13.82 -17.13
N VAL A 159 -22.67 13.56 -17.95
CA VAL A 159 -22.83 14.22 -19.25
C VAL A 159 -22.99 15.72 -19.02
N ARG A 160 -22.29 16.52 -19.83
CA ARG A 160 -22.32 17.99 -19.74
C ARG A 160 -22.67 18.60 -21.09
N TYR A 161 -23.59 19.56 -21.10
CA TYR A 161 -24.06 20.20 -22.34
C TYR A 161 -23.15 21.33 -22.84
N GLU A 162 -22.28 21.84 -21.97
CA GLU A 162 -21.43 22.99 -22.25
C GLU A 162 -19.95 22.68 -22.00
N PRO A 163 -19.04 23.23 -22.83
CA PRO A 163 -17.61 23.14 -22.60
C PRO A 163 -17.20 23.93 -21.34
N PRO A 164 -16.06 23.58 -20.71
CA PRO A 164 -15.58 24.32 -19.54
C PRO A 164 -15.27 25.78 -19.89
N GLU A 165 -15.66 26.69 -18.99
CA GLU A 165 -15.44 28.13 -19.17
C GLU A 165 -13.98 28.53 -18.99
N GLY A 166 -13.55 29.54 -19.76
CA GLY A 166 -12.23 30.15 -19.62
C GLY A 166 -11.06 29.27 -20.07
N ILE A 167 -11.32 28.25 -20.89
CA ILE A 167 -10.30 27.34 -21.44
C ILE A 167 -10.42 27.35 -22.95
N SER A 168 -9.33 27.65 -23.64
CA SER A 168 -9.27 27.62 -25.10
C SER A 168 -9.32 26.19 -25.63
N LEU A 169 -9.57 26.04 -26.93
CA LEU A 169 -9.55 24.74 -27.57
C LEU A 169 -8.17 24.09 -27.53
N LEU A 170 -7.09 24.84 -27.75
CA LEU A 170 -5.72 24.33 -27.58
C LEU A 170 -5.42 23.87 -26.16
N GLN A 171 -5.86 24.62 -25.15
CA GLN A 171 -5.72 24.22 -23.75
C GLN A 171 -6.53 22.95 -23.45
N SER A 172 -7.72 22.82 -24.04
CA SER A 172 -8.58 21.66 -23.88
C SER A 172 -7.95 20.40 -24.47
N GLY A 173 -7.40 20.48 -25.70
CA GLY A 173 -6.65 19.39 -26.32
C GLY A 173 -5.47 18.96 -25.45
N TYR A 174 -4.64 19.93 -25.03
CA TYR A 174 -3.49 19.68 -24.16
C TYR A 174 -3.87 19.00 -22.83
N ILE A 175 -5.00 19.35 -22.21
CA ILE A 175 -5.47 18.71 -20.97
C ILE A 175 -5.89 17.25 -21.20
N ILE A 176 -6.38 16.91 -22.40
CA ILE A 176 -6.93 15.59 -22.71
C ILE A 176 -5.83 14.59 -23.07
N ASP A 177 -4.93 14.94 -23.97
CA ASP A 177 -3.97 14.02 -24.55
C ASP A 177 -2.49 14.43 -24.37
N GLU A 178 -2.24 15.57 -23.72
CA GLU A 178 -0.92 16.19 -23.55
C GLU A 178 -0.17 16.43 -24.87
N LYS A 179 -0.86 16.32 -26.02
CA LYS A 179 -0.28 16.29 -27.37
C LYS A 179 -1.17 17.03 -28.36
N ASN A 180 -0.76 18.24 -28.70
CA ASN A 180 -1.41 18.94 -29.78
C ASN A 180 -1.11 18.27 -31.14
N ASN A 181 -2.15 17.95 -31.90
CA ASN A 181 -2.10 17.32 -33.22
C ASN A 181 -2.54 18.33 -34.31
N ALA A 182 -2.54 17.88 -35.58
CA ALA A 182 -3.07 18.67 -36.68
C ALA A 182 -4.54 19.09 -36.47
N GLN A 183 -5.28 18.29 -35.70
CA GLN A 183 -6.68 18.53 -35.37
C GLN A 183 -6.83 19.68 -34.39
N ASP A 184 -5.98 19.75 -33.35
CA ASP A 184 -6.01 20.86 -32.39
C ASP A 184 -5.63 22.18 -33.05
N PHE A 185 -4.71 22.15 -34.02
CA PHE A 185 -4.42 23.33 -34.86
C PHE A 185 -5.65 23.80 -35.63
N LEU A 186 -6.34 22.90 -36.33
CA LEU A 186 -7.54 23.25 -37.10
C LEU A 186 -8.66 23.75 -36.18
N ALA A 187 -8.90 23.08 -35.06
CA ALA A 187 -9.87 23.49 -34.05
C ALA A 187 -9.57 24.89 -33.52
N ALA A 188 -8.30 25.21 -33.27
CA ALA A 188 -7.88 26.52 -32.80
C ALA A 188 -8.01 27.63 -33.86
N VAL A 189 -7.76 27.31 -35.14
CA VAL A 189 -7.99 28.26 -36.24
C VAL A 189 -9.49 28.56 -36.39
N ILE A 190 -10.35 27.54 -36.29
CA ILE A 190 -11.80 27.71 -36.33
C ILE A 190 -12.29 28.48 -35.09
N GLU A 191 -11.69 28.24 -33.91
CA GLU A 191 -11.96 29.02 -32.69
C GLU A 191 -11.72 30.51 -32.93
N LEU A 192 -10.54 30.87 -33.45
CA LEU A 192 -10.19 32.26 -33.75
C LEU A 192 -11.11 32.86 -34.82
N ALA A 193 -11.53 32.06 -35.81
CA ALA A 193 -12.47 32.49 -36.83
C ALA A 193 -13.86 32.78 -36.25
N SER A 194 -14.39 31.90 -35.41
CA SER A 194 -15.68 32.07 -34.72
C SER A 194 -15.67 33.29 -33.79
N MET A 195 -14.52 33.58 -33.18
CA MET A 195 -14.31 34.76 -32.37
C MET A 195 -14.11 36.04 -33.21
N GLY A 196 -14.06 35.95 -34.55
CA GLY A 196 -13.93 37.08 -35.46
C GLY A 196 -12.52 37.68 -35.56
N TYR A 197 -11.49 36.93 -35.20
CA TYR A 197 -10.09 37.37 -35.31
C TYR A 197 -9.44 37.06 -36.66
N LEU A 198 -10.05 36.16 -37.43
CA LEU A 198 -9.59 35.83 -38.77
C LEU A 198 -10.74 35.38 -39.67
N HIS A 199 -10.54 35.53 -40.98
CA HIS A 199 -11.41 35.01 -42.02
C HIS A 199 -10.71 33.91 -42.82
N ILE A 200 -11.46 32.85 -43.14
CA ILE A 200 -10.98 31.76 -44.00
C ILE A 200 -11.51 32.02 -45.41
N LYS A 201 -10.60 32.34 -46.35
CA LYS A 201 -10.93 32.57 -47.77
C LYS A 201 -10.50 31.37 -48.61
N MET A 202 -11.37 30.93 -49.51
CA MET A 202 -11.06 29.95 -50.55
C MET A 202 -10.89 30.68 -51.88
N MET A 203 -9.73 30.52 -52.54
CA MET A 203 -9.54 31.03 -53.90
C MET A 203 -9.83 29.94 -54.92
N ASN A 204 -10.91 30.12 -55.68
CA ASN A 204 -11.21 29.31 -56.86
C ASN A 204 -10.53 29.93 -58.08
N GLU A 205 -9.20 29.86 -58.17
CA GLU A 205 -8.53 30.15 -59.45
C GLU A 205 -8.24 28.86 -60.20
N SER A 206 -8.65 28.86 -61.47
CA SER A 206 -8.84 27.74 -62.40
C SER A 206 -7.66 26.78 -62.63
N TYR A 207 -6.52 26.97 -61.95
CA TYR A 207 -5.32 26.14 -62.10
C TYR A 207 -4.62 25.80 -60.77
N ALA A 208 -5.07 26.33 -59.64
CA ALA A 208 -4.52 26.00 -58.31
C ALA A 208 -5.63 25.38 -57.45
N LYS A 209 -5.68 24.05 -57.39
CA LYS A 209 -6.60 23.30 -56.52
C LYS A 209 -6.57 23.84 -55.08
N ASP A 210 -7.73 24.26 -54.60
CA ASP A 210 -8.14 24.37 -53.19
C ASP A 210 -7.13 25.03 -52.23
N LEU A 211 -6.64 26.21 -52.59
CA LEU A 211 -5.80 27.00 -51.68
C LEU A 211 -6.68 27.79 -50.70
N MET A 212 -6.63 27.39 -49.42
CA MET A 212 -7.22 28.13 -48.31
C MET A 212 -6.21 29.14 -47.75
N TYR A 213 -6.67 30.37 -47.57
CA TYR A 213 -5.94 31.47 -46.96
C TYR A 213 -6.65 31.95 -45.69
N LEU A 214 -5.85 32.38 -44.73
CA LEU A 214 -6.29 33.02 -43.49
C LEU A 214 -5.97 34.52 -43.62
N GLU A 215 -6.93 35.37 -43.31
CA GLU A 215 -6.77 36.81 -43.26
C GLU A 215 -7.11 37.29 -41.86
N LYS A 216 -6.23 38.10 -41.27
CA LYS A 216 -6.41 38.66 -39.93
C LYS A 216 -7.41 39.81 -39.97
N THR A 217 -8.24 39.91 -38.94
CA THR A 217 -9.20 41.00 -38.78
C THR A 217 -8.63 42.10 -37.88
N ASP A 218 -9.07 43.35 -38.06
CA ASP A 218 -8.70 44.52 -37.23
C ASP A 218 -9.31 44.51 -35.81
N LYS A 219 -9.78 43.35 -35.34
CA LYS A 219 -10.40 43.20 -34.03
C LYS A 219 -9.34 43.29 -32.93
N ASP A 220 -9.63 44.07 -31.88
CA ASP A 220 -8.73 44.21 -30.73
C ASP A 220 -8.46 42.85 -30.07
N PRO A 221 -7.20 42.47 -29.83
CA PRO A 221 -6.83 41.22 -29.16
C PRO A 221 -7.50 40.96 -27.80
N ASP A 222 -8.05 41.96 -27.11
CA ASP A 222 -8.78 41.76 -25.85
C ASP A 222 -10.17 41.15 -26.14
N PRO A 223 -10.40 39.83 -25.90
CA PRO A 223 -10.08 39.10 -24.68
C PRO A 223 -9.40 37.73 -24.92
N LEU A 224 -8.48 37.65 -25.89
CA LEU A 224 -7.79 36.39 -26.23
C LEU A 224 -6.92 35.89 -25.08
N THR A 225 -6.89 34.57 -24.90
CA THR A 225 -5.93 33.95 -23.98
C THR A 225 -4.50 34.10 -24.51
N VAL A 226 -3.50 34.02 -23.64
CA VAL A 226 -2.07 34.17 -23.98
C VAL A 226 -1.67 33.23 -25.13
N ASP A 227 -2.16 31.99 -25.11
CA ASP A 227 -1.92 30.99 -26.14
C ASP A 227 -2.64 31.30 -27.46
N GLN A 228 -3.87 31.82 -27.42
CA GLN A 228 -4.58 32.23 -28.62
C GLN A 228 -3.93 33.44 -29.29
N ASN A 229 -3.49 34.41 -28.48
CA ASN A 229 -2.74 35.57 -28.95
C ASN A 229 -1.39 35.13 -29.56
N TYR A 230 -0.69 34.18 -28.92
CA TYR A 230 0.53 33.60 -29.48
C TYR A 230 0.28 32.86 -30.80
N LEU A 231 -0.79 32.06 -30.89
CA LEU A 231 -1.19 31.41 -32.13
C LEU A 231 -1.44 32.44 -33.23
N LEU A 232 -2.27 33.46 -32.95
CA LEU A 232 -2.64 34.50 -33.92
C LEU A 232 -1.41 35.28 -34.41
N ASN A 233 -0.62 35.86 -33.49
CA ASN A 233 0.40 36.84 -33.85
C ASN A 233 1.82 36.26 -34.04
N ARG A 234 2.10 35.02 -33.61
CA ARG A 234 3.44 34.40 -33.73
C ARG A 234 3.48 33.17 -34.62
N ILE A 235 2.33 32.52 -34.85
CA ILE A 235 2.24 31.33 -35.69
C ILE A 235 1.51 31.64 -36.99
N LEU A 236 0.31 32.23 -36.93
CA LEU A 236 -0.51 32.51 -38.11
C LEU A 236 -0.02 33.75 -38.87
N PHE A 237 0.20 34.87 -38.17
CA PHE A 237 0.51 36.17 -38.77
C PHE A 237 1.81 36.75 -38.20
N LEU A 238 2.95 36.15 -38.55
CA LEU A 238 4.27 36.65 -38.12
C LEU A 238 4.70 37.89 -38.92
N GLU A 239 4.47 37.86 -40.24
CA GLU A 239 4.84 38.89 -41.20
C GLU A 239 3.65 39.14 -42.13
N GLY A 240 2.85 40.16 -41.81
CA GLY A 240 1.65 40.55 -42.57
C GLY A 240 0.35 39.89 -42.09
N ASP A 241 -0.76 40.32 -42.69
CA ASP A 241 -2.13 39.99 -42.26
C ASP A 241 -2.77 38.85 -43.07
N VAL A 242 -2.06 38.24 -44.01
CA VAL A 242 -2.56 37.12 -44.83
C VAL A 242 -1.56 35.97 -44.82
N THR A 243 -2.02 34.73 -44.63
CA THR A 243 -1.17 33.53 -44.67
C THR A 243 -1.91 32.32 -45.21
N GLN A 244 -1.22 31.49 -45.99
CA GLN A 244 -1.76 30.22 -46.50
C GLN A 244 -1.87 29.17 -45.37
N VAL A 245 -2.98 28.41 -45.32
CA VAL A 245 -3.23 27.40 -44.27
C VAL A 245 -2.13 26.32 -44.21
N SER A 246 -1.60 25.89 -45.35
CA SER A 246 -0.52 24.90 -45.42
C SER A 246 0.79 25.41 -44.79
N SER A 247 1.14 26.66 -45.07
CA SER A 247 2.29 27.36 -44.50
C SER A 247 2.12 27.57 -42.99
N ALA A 248 0.95 28.06 -42.57
CA ALA A 248 0.61 28.20 -41.14
C ALA A 248 0.70 26.86 -40.40
N LYS A 249 0.18 25.78 -40.99
CA LYS A 249 0.28 24.42 -40.43
C LYS A 249 1.73 23.98 -40.27
N LYS A 250 2.59 24.20 -41.28
CA LYS A 250 4.02 23.87 -41.21
C LYS A 250 4.72 24.66 -40.10
N THR A 251 4.45 25.97 -39.99
CA THR A 251 5.00 26.84 -38.94
C THR A 251 4.51 26.44 -37.55
N PHE A 252 3.23 26.07 -37.41
CA PHE A 252 2.67 25.55 -36.17
C PHE A 252 3.42 24.30 -35.68
N PHE A 253 3.65 23.34 -36.57
CA PHE A 253 4.45 22.15 -36.22
C PHE A 253 5.92 22.47 -35.95
N GLY A 254 6.51 23.45 -36.65
CA GLY A 254 7.87 23.89 -36.41
C GLY A 254 8.06 24.62 -35.06
N LYS A 255 7.09 25.43 -34.64
CA LYS A 255 7.10 26.18 -33.36
C LYS A 255 6.34 25.46 -32.24
N PHE A 256 5.98 24.20 -32.46
CA PHE A 256 5.14 23.41 -31.58
C PHE A 256 5.62 23.35 -30.13
N GLN A 257 6.93 23.15 -29.94
CA GLN A 257 7.52 23.05 -28.60
C GLN A 257 7.40 24.38 -27.82
N ALA A 258 7.57 25.51 -28.51
CA ALA A 258 7.41 26.83 -27.91
C ALA A 258 5.94 27.14 -27.60
N LEU A 259 5.00 26.71 -28.46
CA LEU A 259 3.57 26.82 -28.17
C LEU A 259 3.19 25.97 -26.94
N ASN A 260 3.66 24.72 -26.86
CA ASN A 260 3.39 23.85 -25.72
C ASN A 260 3.95 24.41 -24.41
N SER A 261 5.11 25.09 -24.43
CA SER A 261 5.60 25.77 -23.23
C SER A 261 4.67 26.90 -22.80
N GLN A 262 4.21 27.74 -23.74
CA GLN A 262 3.27 28.82 -23.44
C GLN A 262 1.93 28.30 -22.92
N LEU A 263 1.38 27.24 -23.53
CA LEU A 263 0.15 26.56 -23.08
C LEU A 263 0.31 26.02 -21.66
N ARG A 264 1.42 25.32 -21.40
CA ARG A 264 1.70 24.75 -20.07
C ARG A 264 1.82 25.85 -19.02
N ASP A 265 2.50 26.95 -19.34
CA ASP A 265 2.68 28.06 -18.39
C ASP A 265 1.35 28.79 -18.13
N GLY A 266 0.53 29.00 -19.17
CA GLY A 266 -0.84 29.52 -19.01
C GLY A 266 -1.73 28.61 -18.16
N LEU A 267 -1.67 27.28 -18.35
CA LEU A 267 -2.41 26.32 -17.55
C LEU A 267 -1.92 26.22 -16.09
N LYS A 268 -0.62 26.43 -15.85
CA LYS A 268 -0.06 26.55 -14.48
C LYS A 268 -0.59 27.80 -13.78
N LEU A 269 -0.59 28.96 -14.46
CA LEU A 269 -1.14 30.21 -13.92
C LEU A 269 -2.63 30.10 -13.58
N LYS A 270 -3.41 29.36 -14.40
CA LYS A 270 -4.82 29.05 -14.11
C LYS A 270 -5.03 28.06 -12.97
N GLY A 271 -3.95 27.46 -12.45
CA GLY A 271 -3.97 26.44 -11.41
C GLY A 271 -4.49 25.09 -11.87
N ILE A 272 -4.54 24.83 -13.19
CA ILE A 272 -4.97 23.55 -13.78
C ILE A 272 -3.84 22.52 -13.71
N LEU A 273 -2.61 22.96 -13.98
CA LEU A 273 -1.39 22.15 -13.89
C LEU A 273 -0.58 22.45 -12.64
N HIS A 274 0.08 21.43 -12.10
CA HIS A 274 1.07 21.64 -11.04
C HIS A 274 2.26 22.43 -11.58
N PHE A 275 2.75 23.41 -10.83
CA PHE A 275 3.98 24.15 -11.17
C PHE A 275 5.19 23.22 -11.27
N ASP A 276 5.28 22.29 -10.31
CA ASP A 276 6.20 21.16 -10.33
C ASP A 276 5.51 19.91 -9.76
N ILE A 277 5.32 18.91 -10.62
CA ILE A 277 4.73 17.62 -10.24
C ILE A 277 5.55 16.91 -9.16
N LYS A 278 6.88 17.15 -9.11
CA LYS A 278 7.78 16.54 -8.14
C LYS A 278 7.48 17.04 -6.73
N ILE A 279 7.05 18.29 -6.57
CA ILE A 279 6.69 18.85 -5.26
C ILE A 279 5.43 18.17 -4.72
N ALA A 280 4.41 17.99 -5.56
CA ALA A 280 3.18 17.28 -5.20
C ALA A 280 3.47 15.81 -4.84
N GLN A 281 4.27 15.13 -5.67
CA GLN A 281 4.71 13.76 -5.44
C GLN A 281 5.54 13.59 -4.16
N ARG A 282 6.49 14.49 -3.90
CA ARG A 282 7.29 14.49 -2.67
C ARG A 282 6.42 14.72 -1.43
N SER A 283 5.51 15.68 -1.50
CA SER A 283 4.61 15.98 -0.38
C SER A 283 3.71 14.78 -0.05
N PHE A 284 3.21 14.09 -1.08
CA PHE A 284 2.46 12.85 -0.90
C PHE A 284 3.30 11.75 -0.25
N ILE A 285 4.52 11.51 -0.75
CA ILE A 285 5.45 10.51 -0.20
C ILE A 285 5.74 10.78 1.28
N VAL A 286 6.13 12.01 1.62
CA VAL A 286 6.48 12.37 3.00
C VAL A 286 5.31 12.19 3.94
N LYS A 287 4.10 12.66 3.57
CA LYS A 287 2.89 12.47 4.37
C LYS A 287 2.51 11.01 4.53
N SER A 288 2.67 10.20 3.46
CA SER A 288 2.38 8.76 3.49
C SER A 288 3.27 8.05 4.49
N TYR A 289 4.58 8.27 4.45
CA TYR A 289 5.50 7.64 5.39
C TYR A 289 5.35 8.14 6.82
N LEU A 290 5.08 9.43 7.00
CA LEU A 290 4.82 9.98 8.33
C LEU A 290 3.55 9.35 8.95
N ALA A 291 2.49 9.18 8.14
CA ALA A 291 1.26 8.52 8.57
C ALA A 291 1.42 7.00 8.78
N ALA A 292 2.42 6.38 8.16
CA ALA A 292 2.73 4.96 8.39
C ALA A 292 3.39 4.73 9.76
N LEU A 293 4.06 5.71 10.37
CA LEU A 293 4.73 5.55 11.67
C LEU A 293 3.86 5.00 12.80
N PRO A 294 2.66 5.54 13.08
CA PRO A 294 1.79 4.97 14.12
C PRO A 294 1.33 3.56 13.79
N VAL A 295 1.14 3.24 12.51
CA VAL A 295 0.83 1.88 12.05
C VAL A 295 2.01 0.97 12.40
N PHE A 296 3.21 1.32 11.99
CA PHE A 296 4.44 0.59 12.29
C PHE A 296 4.66 0.41 13.80
N ALA A 297 4.48 1.45 14.60
CA ALA A 297 4.63 1.39 16.05
C ALA A 297 3.61 0.44 16.70
N PHE A 298 2.38 0.41 16.20
CA PHE A 298 1.37 -0.56 16.65
C PHE A 298 1.77 -1.99 16.27
N PHE A 299 2.23 -2.19 15.04
CA PHE A 299 2.70 -3.50 14.56
C PHE A 299 3.94 -4.00 15.32
N THR A 300 4.89 -3.12 15.66
CA THR A 300 6.07 -3.50 16.46
C THR A 300 5.65 -3.87 17.89
N TYR A 301 4.71 -3.14 18.48
CA TYR A 301 4.18 -3.40 19.81
C TYR A 301 3.45 -4.75 19.90
N THR A 302 2.57 -5.06 18.94
CA THR A 302 1.89 -6.37 18.92
C THR A 302 2.90 -7.50 18.74
N THR A 303 3.90 -7.32 17.87
CA THR A 303 4.96 -8.32 17.66
C THR A 303 5.76 -8.60 18.93
N PHE A 304 6.06 -7.56 19.70
CA PHE A 304 6.76 -7.69 20.97
C PHE A 304 5.96 -8.49 22.01
N ILE A 305 4.64 -8.37 22.01
CA ILE A 305 3.75 -9.08 22.95
C ILE A 305 3.59 -10.55 22.57
N PHE A 306 3.35 -10.86 21.30
CA PHE A 306 2.96 -12.21 20.85
C PHE A 306 4.14 -13.11 20.49
N TYR A 307 5.33 -12.54 20.22
CA TYR A 307 6.50 -13.30 19.77
C TYR A 307 7.68 -13.14 20.74
N ASP A 308 8.76 -12.51 20.29
CA ASP A 308 10.01 -12.38 21.03
C ASP A 308 10.66 -11.02 20.71
N TYR A 309 11.49 -10.50 21.61
CA TYR A 309 12.16 -9.21 21.48
C TYR A 309 13.06 -9.14 20.23
N LYS A 310 13.58 -10.29 19.77
CA LYS A 310 14.37 -10.41 18.54
C LYS A 310 13.58 -9.95 17.30
N PHE A 311 12.30 -10.29 17.22
CA PHE A 311 11.45 -9.86 16.10
C PHE A 311 11.12 -8.36 16.17
N ALA A 312 10.90 -7.83 17.37
CA ALA A 312 10.68 -6.40 17.57
C ALA A 312 11.90 -5.56 17.14
N GLY A 313 13.12 -6.02 17.45
CA GLY A 313 14.36 -5.35 17.04
C GLY A 313 14.48 -5.18 15.53
N ILE A 314 14.08 -6.20 14.76
CA ILE A 314 14.12 -6.13 13.31
C ILE A 314 13.06 -5.17 12.74
N MET A 315 11.86 -5.15 13.35
CA MET A 315 10.81 -4.21 12.96
C MET A 315 11.21 -2.75 13.25
N ILE A 316 11.97 -2.49 14.33
CA ILE A 316 12.51 -1.16 14.63
C ILE A 316 13.56 -0.76 13.58
N ALA A 317 14.48 -1.66 13.22
CA ALA A 317 15.46 -1.40 12.16
C ALA A 317 14.76 -1.07 10.83
N PHE A 318 13.68 -1.78 10.54
CA PHE A 318 12.86 -1.53 9.36
C PHE A 318 12.15 -0.17 9.43
N MET A 319 11.56 0.20 10.58
CA MET A 319 10.95 1.51 10.78
C MET A 319 11.96 2.65 10.58
N LEU A 320 13.18 2.49 11.09
CA LEU A 320 14.26 3.47 10.89
C LEU A 320 14.65 3.61 9.42
N PHE A 321 14.72 2.51 8.67
CA PHE A 321 14.96 2.56 7.22
C PHE A 321 13.90 3.39 6.48
N PHE A 322 12.62 3.21 6.82
CA PHE A 322 11.52 3.98 6.23
C PHE A 322 11.56 5.46 6.61
N ILE A 323 11.94 5.79 7.86
CA ILE A 323 12.15 7.17 8.31
C ILE A 323 13.29 7.83 7.52
N ILE A 324 14.43 7.15 7.40
CA ILE A 324 15.59 7.63 6.63
C ILE A 324 15.18 7.86 5.17
N TYR A 325 14.39 6.95 4.59
CA TYR A 325 13.87 7.11 3.24
C TYR A 325 12.93 8.33 3.11
N ALA A 326 11.99 8.50 4.04
CA ALA A 326 11.08 9.65 4.05
C ALA A 326 11.85 10.98 4.15
N ILE A 327 12.89 11.04 4.98
CA ILE A 327 13.78 12.19 5.11
C ILE A 327 14.57 12.42 3.82
N GLY A 328 15.15 11.37 3.23
CA GLY A 328 15.87 11.47 1.95
C GLY A 328 14.99 11.96 0.79
N ALA A 329 13.73 11.51 0.74
CA ALA A 329 12.74 11.98 -0.20
C ALA A 329 12.35 13.45 0.05
N ALA A 330 12.25 13.88 1.31
CA ALA A 330 11.97 15.27 1.69
C ALA A 330 13.13 16.21 1.31
N LEU A 331 14.37 15.79 1.51
CA LEU A 331 15.59 16.56 1.21
C LEU A 331 15.95 16.60 -0.29
N GLY A 332 15.18 15.90 -1.13
CA GLY A 332 15.26 16.03 -2.58
C GLY A 332 16.39 15.26 -3.26
N GLY A 333 16.96 14.25 -2.58
CA GLY A 333 17.96 13.33 -3.15
C GLY A 333 17.43 12.57 -4.37
N LYS A 334 18.33 12.27 -5.33
CA LYS A 334 18.00 11.70 -6.65
C LYS A 334 17.36 10.29 -6.60
N ASP A 335 16.35 10.17 -7.45
CA ASP A 335 15.87 9.03 -8.24
C ASP A 335 15.04 7.89 -7.61
N ALA A 336 13.89 7.69 -8.27
CA ALA A 336 12.88 6.62 -8.10
C ALA A 336 13.42 5.18 -8.13
N LYS A 337 14.70 4.97 -8.44
CA LYS A 337 15.38 3.67 -8.39
C LYS A 337 15.57 3.17 -6.95
N MET A 338 15.54 4.05 -5.94
CA MET A 338 15.63 3.63 -4.52
C MET A 338 14.38 2.93 -3.98
N GLY A 339 13.20 3.21 -4.55
CA GLY A 339 11.98 2.46 -4.22
C GLY A 339 12.07 0.97 -4.63
N VAL A 340 12.87 0.66 -5.65
CA VAL A 340 13.16 -0.72 -6.09
C VAL A 340 14.07 -1.42 -5.09
N TYR A 341 15.04 -0.73 -4.49
CA TYR A 341 15.88 -1.31 -3.42
C TYR A 341 15.08 -1.56 -2.14
N ALA A 342 14.15 -0.68 -1.78
CA ALA A 342 13.23 -0.94 -0.67
C ALA A 342 12.33 -2.17 -0.92
N LEU A 343 11.89 -2.37 -2.17
CA LEU A 343 11.13 -3.55 -2.61
C LEU A 343 11.97 -4.84 -2.61
N TYR A 344 13.21 -4.78 -3.08
CA TYR A 344 14.17 -5.90 -3.03
C TYR A 344 14.50 -6.29 -1.57
N PHE A 345 14.73 -5.31 -0.70
CA PHE A 345 15.02 -5.54 0.72
C PHE A 345 13.80 -6.13 1.45
N MET A 346 12.60 -5.67 1.09
CA MET A 346 11.33 -6.22 1.57
C MET A 346 11.03 -7.63 1.06
N LEU A 347 11.47 -8.00 -0.14
CA LEU A 347 11.31 -9.35 -0.70
C LEU A 347 12.34 -10.36 -0.14
N LEU A 348 13.55 -9.89 0.20
CA LEU A 348 14.58 -10.71 0.83
C LEU A 348 14.32 -10.98 2.32
N PHE A 349 13.60 -10.09 2.99
CA PHE A 349 13.38 -10.16 4.43
C PHE A 349 12.51 -11.36 4.90
N PRO A 350 11.41 -11.73 4.22
CA PRO A 350 10.67 -12.96 4.48
C PRO A 350 11.51 -14.23 4.34
N PHE A 351 12.52 -14.23 3.46
CA PHE A 351 13.44 -15.35 3.29
C PHE A 351 14.36 -15.54 4.49
N ILE A 352 14.74 -14.45 5.18
CA ILE A 352 15.53 -14.52 6.43
C ILE A 352 14.68 -15.06 7.60
N VAL A 353 13.36 -14.85 7.56
CA VAL A 353 12.41 -15.24 8.60
C VAL A 353 11.69 -16.57 8.29
N LEU A 354 11.88 -17.15 7.10
CA LEU A 354 11.25 -18.40 6.66
C LEU A 354 11.63 -19.64 7.51
N ALA A 355 12.38 -19.45 8.60
CA ALA A 355 12.51 -20.39 9.71
C ALA A 355 11.26 -20.43 10.63
N GLY A 356 10.25 -19.56 10.43
CA GLY A 356 9.02 -19.47 11.23
C GLY A 356 7.77 -20.11 10.58
N SER A 357 6.65 -20.17 11.31
CA SER A 357 5.39 -20.79 10.85
C SER A 357 4.59 -19.90 9.88
N LEU A 358 3.88 -20.52 8.93
CA LEU A 358 3.13 -19.84 7.87
C LEU A 358 1.99 -18.92 8.39
N LYS A 359 1.46 -19.20 9.60
CA LYS A 359 0.47 -18.35 10.26
C LYS A 359 1.04 -16.98 10.67
N VAL A 360 2.31 -16.93 11.09
CA VAL A 360 3.00 -15.68 11.46
C VAL A 360 3.26 -14.80 10.24
N LEU A 361 3.44 -15.41 9.07
CA LEU A 361 3.59 -14.67 7.82
C LEU A 361 2.27 -14.02 7.38
N LEU A 362 1.16 -14.75 7.46
CA LEU A 362 -0.16 -14.29 6.98
C LEU A 362 -0.88 -13.36 7.96
N VAL A 363 -0.77 -13.63 9.26
CA VAL A 363 -1.50 -12.92 10.33
C VAL A 363 -0.55 -12.05 11.17
N GLY A 364 0.74 -12.01 10.84
CA GLY A 364 1.71 -11.19 11.55
C GLY A 364 2.00 -9.85 10.87
N PRO A 365 2.88 -9.04 11.49
CA PRO A 365 3.28 -7.71 11.00
C PRO A 365 3.90 -7.74 9.60
N MET A 366 4.44 -8.90 9.21
CA MET A 366 5.13 -9.09 7.94
C MET A 366 4.22 -8.92 6.74
N PHE A 367 2.91 -9.18 6.89
CA PHE A 367 1.93 -8.97 5.84
C PHE A 367 1.67 -7.47 5.57
N ALA A 368 1.71 -6.64 6.61
CA ALA A 368 1.34 -5.23 6.50
C ALA A 368 2.39 -4.42 5.73
N LEU A 369 3.66 -4.77 5.85
CA LEU A 369 4.76 -4.08 5.17
C LEU A 369 4.56 -4.06 3.65
N PRO A 370 4.46 -5.21 2.94
CA PRO A 370 4.29 -5.23 1.50
C PRO A 370 2.99 -4.57 1.09
N VAL A 371 1.92 -4.70 1.87
CA VAL A 371 0.65 -4.01 1.58
C VAL A 371 0.84 -2.49 1.63
N ILE A 372 1.48 -1.94 2.67
CA ILE A 372 1.76 -0.51 2.79
C ILE A 372 2.62 -0.03 1.61
N SER A 373 3.70 -0.74 1.29
CA SER A 373 4.60 -0.39 0.20
C SER A 373 3.93 -0.42 -1.18
N LEU A 374 3.20 -1.50 -1.47
CA LEU A 374 2.44 -1.65 -2.72
C LEU A 374 1.36 -0.57 -2.84
N THR A 375 0.66 -0.25 -1.74
CA THR A 375 -0.39 0.77 -1.74
C THR A 375 0.18 2.16 -1.97
N ILE A 376 1.29 2.53 -1.31
CA ILE A 376 1.97 3.82 -1.55
C ILE A 376 2.43 3.91 -3.02
N SER A 377 3.07 2.85 -3.54
CA SER A 377 3.53 2.78 -4.93
C SER A 377 2.39 2.92 -5.94
N TYR A 378 1.27 2.25 -5.68
CA TYR A 378 0.06 2.34 -6.51
C TYR A 378 -0.48 3.78 -6.57
N PHE A 379 -0.65 4.43 -5.42
CA PHE A 379 -1.16 5.81 -5.39
C PHE A 379 -0.16 6.82 -5.94
N TYR A 380 1.13 6.64 -5.67
CA TYR A 380 2.21 7.48 -6.20
C TYR A 380 2.19 7.52 -7.74
N ARG A 381 2.07 6.35 -8.39
CA ARG A 381 1.99 6.26 -9.86
C ARG A 381 0.73 6.92 -10.44
N LYS A 382 -0.33 7.03 -9.65
CA LYS A 382 -1.60 7.63 -10.08
C LYS A 382 -1.69 9.13 -9.83
N ILE A 383 -0.69 9.78 -9.22
CA ILE A 383 -0.67 11.23 -9.07
C ILE A 383 -0.54 11.86 -10.46
N SER A 384 -1.56 12.62 -10.87
CA SER A 384 -1.60 13.29 -12.16
C SER A 384 -0.71 14.54 -12.19
N HIS A 385 -0.37 14.97 -13.39
CA HIS A 385 0.19 16.30 -13.67
C HIS A 385 -0.86 17.42 -13.47
N LEU A 386 -2.15 17.05 -13.45
CA LEU A 386 -3.29 17.92 -13.16
C LEU A 386 -3.45 18.14 -11.65
N THR A 387 -3.79 19.37 -11.27
CA THR A 387 -4.22 19.69 -9.91
C THR A 387 -5.65 19.20 -9.64
N GLY A 388 -6.17 19.37 -8.41
CA GLY A 388 -7.59 19.13 -8.15
C GLY A 388 -8.53 19.95 -9.05
N LYS A 389 -8.17 21.20 -9.35
CA LYS A 389 -8.92 22.05 -10.31
C LYS A 389 -8.78 21.51 -11.73
N GLY A 390 -7.58 21.09 -12.13
CA GLY A 390 -7.34 20.50 -13.45
C GLY A 390 -8.09 19.19 -13.67
N LEU A 391 -8.18 18.33 -12.66
CA LEU A 391 -9.00 17.12 -12.72
C LEU A 391 -10.49 17.43 -12.85
N LYS A 392 -10.98 18.49 -12.19
CA LYS A 392 -12.37 18.95 -12.35
C LYS A 392 -12.62 19.38 -13.79
N THR A 393 -11.74 20.21 -14.34
CA THR A 393 -11.77 20.62 -15.75
C THR A 393 -11.70 19.44 -16.71
N TYR A 394 -10.79 18.50 -16.48
CA TYR A 394 -10.65 17.29 -17.29
C TYR A 394 -11.94 16.45 -17.26
N LYS A 395 -12.56 16.32 -16.08
CA LYS A 395 -13.87 15.65 -15.93
C LYS A 395 -14.98 16.39 -16.68
N GLU A 396 -14.99 17.72 -16.66
CA GLU A 396 -15.94 18.53 -17.42
C GLU A 396 -15.75 18.36 -18.94
N LEU A 397 -14.51 18.32 -19.43
CA LEU A 397 -14.18 18.05 -20.83
C LEU A 397 -14.66 16.66 -21.25
N LEU A 398 -14.46 15.63 -20.42
CA LEU A 398 -14.96 14.28 -20.71
C LEU A 398 -16.48 14.20 -20.70
N GLY A 399 -17.15 14.91 -19.78
CA GLY A 399 -18.61 14.98 -19.74
C GLY A 399 -19.19 15.65 -20.98
N TYR A 400 -18.50 16.69 -21.48
CA TYR A 400 -18.86 17.35 -22.72
C TYR A 400 -18.57 16.48 -23.94
N LYS A 401 -17.43 15.78 -23.97
CA LYS A 401 -17.14 14.77 -24.99
C LYS A 401 -18.26 13.74 -25.10
N GLU A 402 -18.71 13.19 -23.97
CA GLU A 402 -19.80 12.21 -23.93
C GLU A 402 -21.10 12.78 -24.52
N PHE A 403 -21.41 14.05 -24.23
CA PHE A 403 -22.56 14.73 -24.83
C PHE A 403 -22.41 14.83 -26.35
N VAL A 404 -21.29 15.36 -26.84
CA VAL A 404 -21.08 15.55 -28.28
C VAL A 404 -21.09 14.20 -29.03
N GLU A 405 -20.54 13.13 -28.43
CA GLU A 405 -20.54 11.79 -29.02
C GLU A 405 -21.92 11.12 -29.05
N ARG A 406 -22.70 11.28 -27.97
CA ARG A 406 -24.04 10.65 -27.85
C ARG A 406 -25.14 11.42 -28.56
N THR A 407 -24.98 12.71 -28.78
CA THR A 407 -26.05 13.51 -29.38
C THR A 407 -26.17 13.16 -30.86
N GLU A 408 -27.36 12.69 -31.25
CA GLU A 408 -27.69 12.48 -32.66
C GLU A 408 -27.64 13.81 -33.40
N LEU A 409 -26.95 13.84 -34.56
CA LEU A 409 -26.77 15.03 -35.40
C LEU A 409 -28.02 15.91 -35.54
N PRO A 410 -29.24 15.38 -35.76
CA PRO A 410 -30.44 16.22 -35.89
C PRO A 410 -30.87 16.90 -34.58
N ARG A 411 -30.64 16.26 -33.43
CA ARG A 411 -30.96 16.82 -32.11
C ARG A 411 -29.91 17.84 -31.67
N LEU A 412 -28.65 17.60 -32.01
CA LEU A 412 -27.57 18.58 -31.87
C LEU A 412 -27.91 19.81 -32.72
N GLU A 413 -28.23 19.61 -34.01
CA GLU A 413 -28.62 20.67 -34.95
C GLU A 413 -29.83 21.49 -34.46
N HIS A 414 -30.84 20.86 -33.83
CA HIS A 414 -31.98 21.57 -33.26
C HIS A 414 -31.65 22.35 -31.98
N LEU A 415 -30.95 21.73 -31.01
CA LEU A 415 -30.49 22.41 -29.78
C LEU A 415 -29.53 23.57 -30.07
N LEU A 416 -28.76 23.44 -31.14
CA LEU A 416 -27.81 24.44 -31.62
C LEU A 416 -28.49 25.57 -32.41
N LYS A 417 -29.67 25.32 -33.02
CA LYS A 417 -30.45 26.33 -33.75
C LYS A 417 -31.03 27.40 -32.83
N ASP A 418 -31.34 27.04 -31.60
CA ASP A 418 -31.87 27.94 -30.57
C ASP A 418 -30.78 28.83 -29.95
N HIS A 419 -29.50 28.45 -30.09
CA HIS A 419 -28.34 29.19 -29.59
C HIS A 419 -27.16 29.20 -30.59
N PRO A 420 -27.15 30.13 -31.57
CA PRO A 420 -26.21 30.11 -32.69
C PRO A 420 -24.73 30.21 -32.27
N GLU A 421 -24.42 30.88 -31.14
CA GLU A 421 -23.04 30.93 -30.64
C GLU A 421 -22.50 29.57 -30.15
N HIS A 422 -23.38 28.63 -29.79
CA HIS A 422 -22.99 27.31 -29.32
C HIS A 422 -22.64 26.37 -30.48
N ILE A 423 -23.09 26.63 -31.71
CA ILE A 423 -22.83 25.76 -32.88
C ILE A 423 -21.34 25.73 -33.20
N GLU A 424 -20.77 26.92 -33.38
CA GLU A 424 -19.39 27.09 -33.83
C GLU A 424 -18.40 26.58 -32.78
N LYS A 425 -18.73 26.83 -31.50
CA LYS A 425 -17.96 26.30 -30.37
C LYS A 425 -18.06 24.77 -30.32
N SER A 426 -19.26 24.20 -30.43
CA SER A 426 -19.46 22.74 -30.42
C SER A 426 -18.75 22.03 -31.58
N LEU A 427 -18.79 22.62 -32.77
CA LEU A 427 -18.08 22.14 -33.95
C LEU A 427 -16.56 22.10 -33.70
N SER A 428 -16.02 23.16 -33.12
CA SER A 428 -14.59 23.26 -32.85
C SER A 428 -14.13 22.25 -31.79
N TYR A 429 -14.93 22.01 -30.75
CA TYR A 429 -14.65 20.97 -29.75
C TYR A 429 -14.81 19.54 -30.30
N ALA A 430 -15.78 19.31 -31.19
CA ALA A 430 -15.98 18.03 -31.86
C ALA A 430 -14.73 17.58 -32.66
N LEU A 431 -13.96 18.52 -33.19
CA LEU A 431 -12.70 18.25 -33.88
C LEU A 431 -11.60 17.74 -32.94
N ILE A 432 -11.55 18.22 -31.70
CA ILE A 432 -10.57 17.79 -30.69
C ILE A 432 -10.86 16.38 -30.18
N PHE A 433 -12.14 16.03 -29.98
CA PHE A 433 -12.52 14.75 -29.40
C PHE A 433 -12.33 13.52 -30.31
N THR A 434 -11.78 13.71 -31.52
CA THR A 434 -11.34 12.68 -32.49
C THR A 434 -12.41 11.74 -33.08
N THR A 435 -13.65 11.74 -32.59
CA THR A 435 -14.68 10.75 -32.96
C THR A 435 -15.63 11.18 -34.09
N ILE A 436 -15.54 12.42 -34.60
CA ILE A 436 -16.65 13.01 -35.35
C ILE A 436 -16.37 13.20 -36.86
N LYS A 437 -15.21 12.75 -37.35
CA LYS A 437 -14.82 12.92 -38.76
C LYS A 437 -15.82 12.32 -39.77
N HIS A 438 -16.40 11.15 -39.47
CA HIS A 438 -17.31 10.48 -40.42
C HIS A 438 -18.76 10.97 -40.38
N LYS A 439 -19.22 11.50 -39.24
CA LYS A 439 -20.61 11.95 -39.05
C LYS A 439 -20.83 13.40 -39.49
N PHE A 440 -19.85 14.28 -39.30
CA PHE A 440 -19.99 15.71 -39.63
C PHE A 440 -19.60 16.06 -41.08
N MET A 441 -18.49 15.51 -41.62
CA MET A 441 -18.06 15.81 -43.00
C MET A 441 -18.96 15.22 -44.10
N SER A 442 -19.91 14.36 -43.75
CA SER A 442 -20.89 13.84 -44.72
C SER A 442 -22.14 14.72 -44.81
N LYS A 443 -22.29 15.71 -43.93
CA LYS A 443 -23.50 16.53 -43.79
C LYS A 443 -23.28 18.03 -44.01
N PHE A 444 -22.03 18.49 -44.01
CA PHE A 444 -21.54 19.83 -44.37
C PHE A 444 -20.30 19.68 -45.23
#